data_AF-A0A8T4J784-F1
#
_entry.id   AF-A0A8T4J784-F1
#
_cell.length_a   1.000
_cell.length_b   1.000
_cell.length_c   1.000
_cell.angle_alpha   90.00
_cell.angle_beta   90.00
_cell.angle_gamma   90.00
#
_symmetry.space_group_name_H-M   'P 1'
#
loop_
_entity.id
_entity.type
_entity.pdbx_description
1 polymer ?
#
loop_
_entity_poly.entity_id
_entity_poly.type
_entity_poly.pdbx_seq_one_letter_code
_entity_poly.pdbx_strand_id
1 'polypeptide(L)' 'RGAVNAVVALFSLYTLLPLAWLVLASAKNTDALFRSDLLSLADFSLLDNVSGLFAMDGGIYGRWYVNSLLYAV' A
#
# COMPACT_ATOMS: atom_id res chain seq x y z
N ARG A 1 3.00 -22.84 -26.07
CA ARG A 1 3.81 -22.11 -25.06
C ARG A 1 3.34 -20.66 -24.89
N GLY A 2 3.19 -19.88 -25.98
CA GLY A 2 2.71 -18.49 -25.90
C GLY A 2 1.38 -18.31 -25.16
N ALA A 3 0.38 -19.17 -25.41
CA ALA A 3 -0.90 -19.10 -24.70
C ALA A 3 -0.78 -19.31 -23.18
N VAL A 4 0.01 -20.28 -22.73
CA VAL A 4 0.26 -20.52 -21.30
C VAL A 4 0.94 -19.30 -20.66
N ASN A 5 1.96 -18.75 -21.31
CA ASN A 5 2.66 -17.57 -20.80
C ASN A 5 1.73 -16.35 -20.71
N ALA A 6 0.84 -16.16 -21.70
CA ALA A 6 -0.14 -15.08 -21.68
C ALA A 6 -1.14 -15.23 -20.53
N VAL A 7 -1.62 -16.45 -20.28
CA VAL A 7 -2.52 -16.74 -19.15
C VAL A 7 -1.82 -16.45 -17.82
N VAL A 8 -0.59 -16.95 -17.63
CA VAL A 8 0.19 -16.68 -16.42
C VAL A 8 0.38 -15.18 -16.23
N ALA A 9 0.79 -14.46 -17.29
CA ALA A 9 0.98 -13.01 -17.22
C ALA A 9 -0.31 -12.26 -16.84
N LEU A 10 -1.46 -12.64 -17.41
CA LEU A 10 -2.75 -12.03 -17.09
C LEU A 10 -3.10 -12.19 -15.61
N PHE A 11 -2.98 -13.41 -15.07
CA PHE A 11 -3.27 -13.66 -13.65
C PHE A 11 -2.26 -12.98 -12.72
N SER A 12 -0.99 -12.91 -13.10
CA SER A 12 0.01 -12.15 -12.35
C SER A 12 -0.33 -10.66 -12.32
N LEU A 13 -0.67 -10.05 -13.45
CA LEU A 13 -1.08 -8.64 -13.51
C LEU A 13 -2.34 -8.37 -12.70
N TYR A 14 -3.34 -9.25 -12.81
CA TYR A 14 -4.56 -9.16 -12.02
C TYR A 14 -4.28 -9.20 -10.51
N THR A 15 -3.36 -10.05 -10.06
CA THR A 15 -2.99 -10.16 -8.64
C THR A 15 -2.17 -8.95 -8.16
N LEU A 16 -1.30 -8.41 -9.02
CA LEU A 16 -0.42 -7.30 -8.68
C LEU A 16 -1.12 -5.93 -8.78
N LEU A 17 -2.17 -5.78 -9.59
CA LEU A 17 -2.84 -4.50 -9.80
C LEU A 17 -3.38 -3.89 -8.50
N PRO A 18 -4.09 -4.64 -7.62
CA PRO A 18 -4.52 -4.11 -6.32
C PRO A 18 -3.36 -3.73 -5.40
N LEU A 19 -2.25 -4.49 -5.45
CA LEU A 19 -1.05 -4.20 -4.66
C LEU A 19 -0.40 -2.90 -5.12
N ALA A 20 -0.27 -2.70 -6.44
CA ALA A 20 0.26 -1.48 -7.03
C ALA A 20 -0.59 -0.28 -6.64
N TRP A 21 -1.92 -0.41 -6.70
CA TRP A 21 -2.84 0.61 -6.22
C TRP A 21 -2.64 0.92 -4.73
N LEU A 22 -2.55 -0.10 -3.88
CA LEU A 22 -2.38 0.08 -2.43
C LEU A 22 -1.09 0.85 -2.09
N VAL A 23 0.01 0.55 -2.78
CA VAL A 23 1.28 1.27 -2.61
C VAL A 23 1.11 2.76 -2.94
N LEU A 24 0.47 3.07 -4.07
CA LEU A 24 0.20 4.45 -4.46
C LEU A 24 -0.76 5.15 -3.51
N ALA A 25 -1.82 4.46 -3.07
CA ALA A 25 -2.80 4.97 -2.11
C ALA A 25 -2.16 5.32 -0.77
N SER A 26 -1.22 4.50 -0.27
CA SER A 26 -0.48 4.78 0.97
C SER A 26 0.35 6.06 0.91
N ALA A 27 0.70 6.50 -0.30
CA ALA A 27 1.46 7.71 -0.55
C ALA A 27 0.57 8.94 -0.79
N LYS A 28 -0.76 8.83 -0.72
CA LYS A 28 -1.69 9.95 -0.93
C LYS A 28 -2.23 10.47 0.41
N ASN A 29 -2.47 11.77 0.48
CA ASN A 29 -3.25 12.32 1.60
C ASN A 29 -4.74 11.94 1.46
N THR A 30 -5.52 12.12 2.53
CA THR A 30 -6.94 11.71 2.59
C THR A 30 -7.78 12.31 1.46
N ASP A 31 -7.49 13.53 1.07
CA ASP A 31 -8.23 14.25 0.04
C ASP A 31 -7.95 13.69 -1.37
N ALA A 32 -6.68 13.48 -1.69
CA ALA A 32 -6.23 12.91 -2.95
C ALA A 32 -6.64 11.43 -3.10
N LEU A 33 -6.80 10.69 -2.01
CA LEU A 33 -7.24 9.29 -2.03
C LEU A 33 -8.62 9.11 -2.71
N PHE A 34 -9.52 10.08 -2.56
CA PHE A 34 -10.88 10.00 -3.12
C PHE A 34 -11.07 10.74 -4.44
N ARG A 35 -10.13 11.61 -4.83
CA ARG A 35 -10.23 12.41 -6.07
C ARG A 35 -9.27 12.01 -7.19
N SER A 36 -8.17 11.34 -6.87
CA SER A 36 -7.14 11.03 -7.86
C SER A 36 -7.45 9.77 -8.68
N ASP A 37 -6.90 9.71 -9.89
CA ASP A 37 -6.99 8.53 -10.74
C ASP A 37 -6.27 7.33 -10.11
N LEU A 38 -6.75 6.13 -10.46
CA LEU A 38 -6.33 4.84 -9.89
C LEU A 38 -4.80 4.68 -9.79
N LEU A 39 -4.04 5.08 -10.82
CA LEU A 39 -2.58 4.90 -10.87
C LEU A 39 -1.81 6.24 -10.95
N SER A 40 -2.41 7.33 -10.46
CA SER A 40 -1.78 8.64 -10.47
C SER A 40 -0.64 8.75 -9.46
N LEU A 41 0.51 9.26 -9.90
CA LEU A 41 1.67 9.58 -9.07
C LEU A 41 1.61 10.98 -8.42
N ALA A 42 0.51 11.72 -8.62
CA ALA A 42 0.32 13.04 -8.02
C ALA A 42 0.00 12.95 -6.52
N ASP A 43 0.21 14.08 -5.83
CA ASP A 43 -0.17 14.32 -4.42
C ASP A 43 0.56 13.42 -3.40
N PHE A 44 1.88 13.34 -3.53
CA PHE A 44 2.74 12.49 -2.70
C PHE A 44 2.90 13.02 -1.27
N SER A 45 2.50 12.21 -0.28
CA SER A 45 2.39 12.52 1.15
C SER A 45 2.82 11.33 2.04
N LEU A 46 3.67 10.44 1.52
CA LEU A 46 4.02 9.18 2.20
C LEU A 46 4.72 9.39 3.55
N LEU A 47 5.66 10.33 3.63
CA LEU A 47 6.39 10.61 4.87
C LEU A 47 5.45 11.14 5.96
N ASP A 48 4.55 12.06 5.59
CA ASP A 48 3.56 12.61 6.52
C ASP A 48 2.61 11.51 7.00
N ASN A 49 2.14 10.63 6.10
CA ASN A 49 1.28 9.49 6.45
C ASN A 49 1.97 8.52 7.42
N VAL A 50 3.24 8.18 7.16
CA VAL A 50 4.04 7.31 8.05
C VAL A 50 4.24 7.97 9.40
N SER A 51 4.58 9.27 9.43
CA SER A 51 4.74 10.00 10.69
C SER A 51 3.43 10.06 11.49
N GLY A 52 2.30 10.29 10.82
CA GLY A 52 0.97 10.28 11.43
C GLY A 52 0.59 8.92 11.99
N LEU A 53 0.89 7.84 11.26
CA LEU A 53 0.66 6.46 11.70
C LEU A 53 1.40 6.15 13.00
N PHE A 54 2.68 6.55 13.10
CA PHE A 54 3.48 6.34 14.31
C PHE A 54 3.20 7.34 15.44
N ALA A 55 2.49 8.43 15.17
CA ALA A 55 2.00 9.36 16.19
C ALA A 55 0.61 8.99 16.72
N MET A 56 -0.13 8.13 16.02
CA MET A 56 -1.50 7.76 16.34
C MET A 56 -1.62 7.14 17.73
N ASP A 57 -2.58 7.63 18.52
CA ASP A 57 -2.90 7.17 19.88
C ASP A 57 -1.67 7.04 20.80
N GLY A 58 -0.79 8.04 20.77
CA GLY A 58 0.45 8.05 21.55
C GLY A 58 1.52 7.09 21.03
N GLY A 59 1.45 6.72 19.74
CA GLY A 59 2.38 5.82 19.07
C GLY A 59 2.12 4.34 19.32
N ILE A 60 0.85 3.97 19.55
CA ILE A 60 0.46 2.59 19.81
C ILE A 60 0.80 1.64 18.66
N TYR A 61 0.82 2.13 17.42
CA TYR A 61 1.14 1.35 16.22
C TYR A 61 2.52 0.68 16.33
N GLY A 62 3.53 1.38 16.84
CA GLY A 62 4.88 0.82 17.02
C GLY A 62 4.88 -0.39 17.95
N ARG A 63 4.08 -0.35 19.03
CA ARG A 63 3.90 -1.49 19.94
C ARG A 63 3.23 -2.68 19.25
N TRP A 64 2.19 -2.44 18.47
CA TRP A 64 1.55 -3.51 17.71
C TRP A 64 2.50 -4.14 16.70
N TYR A 65 3.29 -3.33 15.99
CA TYR A 65 4.26 -3.82 15.02
C TYR A 65 5.33 -4.71 15.67
N VAL A 66 5.89 -4.29 16.81
CA VAL A 66 6.83 -5.10 17.58
C VAL A 66 6.18 -6.39 18.07
N ASN A 67 4.96 -6.34 18.59
CA ASN A 67 4.24 -7.56 19.00
C ASN A 67 4.04 -8.52 17.82
N SER A 68 3.67 -8.02 16.65
CA SER A 68 3.53 -8.85 15.43
C SER A 68 4.84 -9.52 15.04
N LEU A 69 5.98 -8.82 15.13
CA LEU A 69 7.29 -9.41 14.86
C LEU A 69 7.66 -10.49 15.88
N LEU A 70 7.40 -10.24 17.17
CA LEU A 70 7.70 -11.19 18.25
C LEU A 70 6.83 -12.45 18.17
N TYR A 71 5.58 -12.33 17.75
CA TYR A 71 4.66 -13.47 17.62
C TYR A 71 4.78 -14.21 16.29
N ALA A 72 5.45 -13.64 15.28
CA ALA A 72 5.67 -14.31 14.01
C ALA A 72 6.75 -15.40 14.07
N VAL A 73 7.57 -15.40 15.14
CA VAL A 73 8.63 -16.39 15.42
C VAL A 73 8.08 -17.48 16.34
#